data_AF-A0A1Y3NI62-F1
#
_entry.id   AF-A0A1Y3NI62-F1
#
_cell.length_a   1.000
_cell.length_b   1.000
_cell.length_c   1.000
_cell.angle_alpha   90.00
_cell.angle_beta   90.00
_cell.angle_gamma   90.00
#
_symmetry.space_group_name_H-M   'P 1'
#
loop_
_entity.id
_entity.type
_entity.pdbx_description
1 polymer ?
#
loop_
_entity_poly.entity_id
_entity_poly.type
_entity_poly.pdbx_seq_one_letter_code
_entity_poly.pdbx_strand_id
1 'polypeptide(L)'
;MCLNLSKLDFLTSPDYVIENFAYSVEEGTIEESEVKEIFDKIKSKKYTEEEAKKIVKNIILASSIVPEQRTDYQFPSNEALLHVLSFIDIKGSANLKILYSLFPYIIGIEKDEDNNEYCYFNETGPKEIYSEFCDRFYCMSSKDKNLDIAKRIEKIYNKLIEEDSD
;
A
#
# COMPACT_ATOMS: atom_id res chain seq x y z
N MET A 1 12.33 -21.75 -2.86
CA MET A 1 12.22 -21.46 -4.31
C MET A 1 13.19 -20.31 -4.58
N CYS A 2 14.13 -20.42 -5.53
CA CYS A 2 15.07 -19.32 -5.77
C CYS A 2 14.35 -18.15 -6.45
N LEU A 3 14.32 -16.99 -5.80
CA LEU A 3 13.77 -15.77 -6.36
C LEU A 3 14.61 -15.32 -7.55
N ASN A 4 13.97 -14.97 -8.67
CA ASN A 4 14.65 -14.39 -9.81
C ASN A 4 14.34 -12.89 -9.86
N LEU A 5 15.27 -12.07 -9.37
CA LEU A 5 15.12 -10.62 -9.28
C LEU A 5 14.89 -9.94 -10.63
N SER A 6 15.37 -10.51 -11.74
CA SER A 6 15.11 -9.95 -13.09
C SER A 6 13.64 -10.01 -13.51
N LYS A 7 12.83 -10.84 -12.83
CA LYS A 7 11.39 -10.99 -13.07
C LYS A 7 10.53 -10.25 -12.05
N LEU A 8 11.15 -9.66 -11.02
CA LEU A 8 10.43 -8.90 -10.02
C LEU A 8 9.98 -7.56 -10.60
N ASP A 9 8.68 -7.30 -10.52
CA ASP A 9 8.07 -6.03 -10.88
C ASP A 9 6.99 -5.68 -9.87
N PHE A 10 7.19 -4.61 -9.09
CA PHE A 10 6.26 -4.15 -8.06
C PHE A 10 4.89 -3.74 -8.60
N LEU A 11 4.73 -3.53 -9.91
CA LEU A 11 3.44 -3.21 -10.50
C LEU A 11 2.62 -4.47 -10.84
N THR A 12 3.27 -5.53 -11.29
CA THR A 12 2.59 -6.69 -11.91
C THR A 12 2.81 -8.00 -11.17
N SER A 13 3.77 -8.07 -10.26
CA SER A 13 4.05 -9.29 -9.50
C SER A 13 2.92 -9.58 -8.53
N PRO A 14 2.53 -10.86 -8.38
CA PRO A 14 1.57 -11.26 -7.36
C PRO A 14 2.19 -11.14 -5.97
N ASP A 15 1.33 -11.05 -4.96
CA ASP A 15 1.68 -10.82 -3.56
C ASP A 15 2.77 -11.77 -3.04
N TYR A 16 2.62 -13.08 -3.31
CA TYR A 16 3.62 -14.07 -2.88
C TYR A 16 5.02 -13.83 -3.46
N VAL A 17 5.16 -13.19 -4.63
CA VAL A 17 6.48 -12.83 -5.18
C VAL A 17 7.07 -11.63 -4.44
N ILE A 18 6.23 -10.66 -4.06
CA ILE A 18 6.62 -9.50 -3.26
C ILE A 18 7.07 -9.95 -1.86
N GLU A 19 6.32 -10.86 -1.23
CA GLU A 19 6.68 -11.45 0.06
C GLU A 19 7.99 -12.23 -0.02
N ASN A 20 8.18 -13.08 -1.03
CA ASN A 20 9.44 -13.79 -1.21
C ASN A 20 10.63 -12.84 -1.40
N PHE A 21 10.44 -11.72 -2.10
CA PHE A 21 11.44 -10.66 -2.17
C PHE A 21 11.73 -10.07 -0.80
N ALA A 22 10.70 -9.72 -0.03
CA ALA A 22 10.86 -9.15 1.30
C ALA A 22 11.58 -10.09 2.29
N TYR A 23 11.23 -11.37 2.31
CA TYR A 23 11.95 -12.38 3.10
C TYR A 23 13.41 -12.55 2.65
N SER A 24 13.64 -12.56 1.33
CA SER A 24 15.00 -12.65 0.79
C SER A 24 15.85 -11.44 1.17
N VAL A 25 15.24 -10.24 1.19
CA VAL A 25 15.86 -9.04 1.74
C VAL A 25 16.14 -9.26 3.22
N GLU A 26 15.12 -9.55 4.06
CA GLU A 26 15.24 -9.76 5.51
C GLU A 26 16.38 -10.71 5.88
N GLU A 27 16.47 -11.87 5.23
CA GLU A 27 17.50 -12.90 5.44
C GLU A 27 18.91 -12.46 5.00
N GLY A 28 19.03 -11.33 4.28
CA GLY A 28 20.29 -10.80 3.77
C GLY A 28 20.79 -11.54 2.53
N THR A 29 19.91 -12.26 1.82
CA THR A 29 20.25 -13.01 0.61
C THR A 29 20.30 -12.13 -0.65
N ILE A 30 19.74 -10.91 -0.56
CA ILE A 30 19.78 -9.88 -1.60
C ILE A 30 20.72 -8.77 -1.14
N GLU A 31 21.65 -8.38 -2.01
CA GLU A 31 22.61 -7.33 -1.71
C GLU A 31 21.96 -5.93 -1.79
N GLU A 32 22.49 -4.97 -1.00
CA GLU A 32 22.02 -3.57 -0.99
C GLU A 32 21.96 -2.96 -2.40
N SER A 33 22.94 -3.24 -3.25
CA SER A 33 22.95 -2.72 -4.63
C SER A 33 21.78 -3.24 -5.47
N GLU A 34 21.36 -4.48 -5.26
CA GLU A 34 20.23 -5.07 -5.97
C GLU A 34 18.90 -4.47 -5.48
N VAL A 35 18.75 -4.30 -4.16
CA VAL A 35 17.60 -3.60 -3.57
C VAL A 35 17.48 -2.19 -4.13
N LYS A 36 18.60 -1.45 -4.16
CA LYS A 36 18.66 -0.11 -4.72
C LYS A 36 18.28 -0.09 -6.20
N GLU A 37 18.80 -1.01 -7.01
CA GLU A 37 18.48 -1.08 -8.44
C GLU A 37 16.98 -1.29 -8.68
N ILE A 38 16.32 -2.13 -7.87
CA ILE A 38 14.87 -2.37 -7.96
C ILE A 38 14.09 -1.08 -7.72
N PHE A 39 14.42 -0.34 -6.66
CA PHE A 39 13.72 0.90 -6.32
C PHE A 39 14.09 2.07 -7.25
N ASP A 40 15.31 2.12 -7.78
CA ASP A 40 15.71 3.07 -8.81
C ASP A 40 14.94 2.86 -10.12
N LYS A 41 14.66 1.60 -10.50
CA LYS A 41 13.76 1.30 -11.63
C LYS A 41 12.35 1.83 -11.42
N ILE A 42 11.80 1.75 -10.20
CA ILE A 42 10.50 2.33 -9.87
C ILE A 42 10.53 3.86 -10.04
N LYS A 43 11.54 4.50 -9.47
CA LYS A 43 11.74 5.96 -9.56
C LYS A 43 11.96 6.47 -11.00
N SER A 44 12.46 5.62 -11.90
CA SER A 44 12.74 5.98 -13.30
C SER A 44 11.49 6.09 -14.19
N LYS A 45 10.32 5.64 -13.72
CA LYS A 45 9.09 5.56 -14.50
C LYS A 45 8.04 6.58 -14.03
N LYS A 46 7.10 6.85 -14.93
CA LYS A 46 5.84 7.54 -14.60
C LYS A 46 4.72 6.51 -14.50
N TYR A 47 3.74 6.80 -13.66
CA TYR A 47 2.63 5.91 -13.39
C TYR A 47 1.31 6.66 -13.52
N THR A 48 0.30 5.94 -13.98
CA THR A 48 -1.10 6.32 -13.71
C THR A 48 -1.39 6.19 -12.22
N GLU A 49 -2.45 6.84 -11.75
CA GLU A 49 -2.86 6.73 -10.35
C GLU A 49 -3.14 5.27 -9.94
N GLU A 50 -3.79 4.48 -10.81
CA GLU A 50 -4.12 3.07 -10.53
C GLU A 50 -2.87 2.18 -10.46
N GLU A 51 -1.88 2.43 -11.31
CA GLU A 51 -0.57 1.76 -11.20
C GLU A 51 0.16 2.17 -9.93
N ALA A 52 0.10 3.45 -9.57
CA ALA A 52 0.72 3.96 -8.36
C ALA A 52 0.10 3.34 -7.10
N LYS A 53 -1.24 3.20 -7.02
CA LYS A 53 -1.91 2.52 -5.91
C LYS A 53 -1.43 1.07 -5.72
N LYS A 54 -1.26 0.32 -6.83
CA LYS A 54 -0.73 -1.05 -6.81
C LYS A 54 0.70 -1.10 -6.27
N ILE A 55 1.55 -0.19 -6.73
CA ILE A 55 2.94 -0.13 -6.27
C ILE A 55 3.01 0.26 -4.80
N VAL A 56 2.22 1.25 -4.35
CA VAL A 56 2.11 1.61 -2.93
C VAL A 56 1.75 0.38 -2.10
N LYS A 57 0.69 -0.34 -2.48
CA LYS A 57 0.28 -1.56 -1.80
C LYS A 57 1.41 -2.59 -1.71
N ASN A 58 2.16 -2.82 -2.78
CA ASN A 58 3.26 -3.79 -2.79
C ASN A 58 4.50 -3.31 -2.00
N ILE A 59 4.80 -2.02 -1.97
CA ILE A 59 5.86 -1.47 -1.11
C ILE A 59 5.47 -1.64 0.36
N ILE A 60 4.22 -1.35 0.73
CA ILE A 60 3.75 -1.54 2.10
C ILE A 60 3.82 -3.01 2.50
N LEU A 61 3.34 -3.93 1.65
CA LEU A 61 3.41 -5.38 1.90
C LEU A 61 4.86 -5.86 2.11
N ALA A 62 5.81 -5.40 1.31
CA ALA A 62 7.20 -5.77 1.51
C ALA A 62 7.77 -5.15 2.80
N SER A 63 7.39 -3.91 3.12
CA SER A 63 7.91 -3.18 4.29
C SER A 63 7.38 -3.70 5.62
N SER A 64 6.23 -4.38 5.63
CA SER A 64 5.72 -5.06 6.83
C SER A 64 6.50 -6.33 7.20
N ILE A 65 7.25 -6.89 6.24
CA ILE A 65 8.10 -8.08 6.44
C ILE A 65 9.54 -7.64 6.73
N VAL A 66 10.07 -6.67 5.97
CA VAL A 66 11.46 -6.23 6.15
C VAL A 66 11.61 -5.40 7.43
N PRO A 67 12.47 -5.78 8.39
CA PRO A 67 12.65 -5.05 9.63
C PRO A 67 13.11 -3.60 9.42
N GLU A 68 12.71 -2.69 10.32
CA GLU A 68 13.09 -1.27 10.26
C GLU A 68 14.61 -1.04 10.31
N GLN A 69 15.37 -1.97 10.90
CA GLN A 69 16.83 -1.91 11.00
C GLN A 69 17.53 -2.13 9.65
N ARG A 70 16.82 -2.67 8.64
CA ARG A 70 17.35 -2.87 7.29
C ARG A 70 17.31 -1.58 6.49
N THR A 71 18.17 -0.64 6.88
CA THR A 71 18.24 0.69 6.26
C THR A 71 18.60 0.65 4.78
N ASP A 72 19.32 -0.40 4.35
CA ASP A 72 19.62 -0.74 2.96
C ASP A 72 18.37 -1.02 2.12
N TYR A 73 17.26 -1.40 2.76
CA TYR A 73 15.93 -1.46 2.16
C TYR A 73 15.08 -0.23 2.47
N GLN A 74 14.98 0.15 3.74
CA GLN A 74 14.03 1.18 4.19
C GLN A 74 14.31 2.54 3.54
N PHE A 75 15.58 2.88 3.29
CA PHE A 75 15.92 4.14 2.62
C PHE A 75 15.46 4.17 1.15
N PRO A 76 15.91 3.25 0.26
CA PRO A 76 15.50 3.28 -1.13
C PRO A 76 13.99 3.00 -1.32
N SER A 77 13.38 2.16 -0.48
CA SER A 77 11.94 1.90 -0.54
C SER A 77 11.11 3.14 -0.24
N ASN A 78 11.49 3.92 0.78
CA ASN A 78 10.80 5.16 1.12
C ASN A 78 10.97 6.25 0.05
N GLU A 79 12.15 6.36 -0.57
CA GLU A 79 12.33 7.27 -1.71
C GLU A 79 11.40 6.88 -2.88
N ALA A 80 11.33 5.59 -3.20
CA ALA A 80 10.44 5.10 -4.24
C ALA A 80 8.96 5.31 -3.88
N LEU A 81 8.58 5.08 -2.63
CA LEU A 81 7.23 5.33 -2.13
C LEU A 81 6.84 6.80 -2.30
N LEU A 82 7.70 7.74 -1.90
CA LEU A 82 7.44 9.18 -2.06
C LEU A 82 7.29 9.58 -3.54
N HIS A 83 8.13 9.03 -4.42
CA HIS A 83 8.00 9.22 -5.86
C HIS A 83 6.66 8.72 -6.37
N VAL A 84 6.26 7.50 -6.01
CA VAL A 84 5.01 6.88 -6.45
C VAL A 84 3.79 7.66 -5.92
N LEU A 85 3.83 8.11 -4.66
CA LEU A 85 2.75 8.93 -4.07
C LEU A 85 2.56 10.29 -4.75
N SER A 86 3.55 10.76 -5.53
CA SER A 86 3.39 11.98 -6.34
C SER A 86 2.35 11.82 -7.47
N PHE A 87 2.07 10.58 -7.89
CA PHE A 87 1.08 10.25 -8.92
C PHE A 87 -0.34 10.01 -8.38
N ILE A 88 -0.54 10.10 -7.05
CA ILE A 88 -1.87 9.99 -6.42
C ILE A 88 -2.50 11.37 -6.34
N ASP A 89 -3.55 11.62 -7.12
CA ASP A 89 -4.17 12.95 -7.30
C ASP A 89 -5.23 13.26 -6.23
N ILE A 90 -4.83 13.15 -4.97
CA ILE A 90 -5.58 13.68 -3.83
C ILE A 90 -4.76 14.71 -3.07
N LYS A 91 -5.44 15.68 -2.48
CA LYS A 91 -4.82 16.60 -1.51
C LYS A 91 -4.55 15.86 -0.20
N GLY A 92 -3.50 16.26 0.50
CA GLY A 92 -3.18 15.78 1.85
C GLY A 92 -1.75 15.29 1.99
N SER A 93 -1.45 14.76 3.16
CA SER A 93 -0.14 14.18 3.49
C SER A 93 0.14 12.87 2.74
N ALA A 94 1.40 12.43 2.76
CA ALA A 94 1.80 11.11 2.31
C ALA A 94 1.00 9.99 3.02
N ASN A 95 0.72 10.16 4.32
CA ASN A 95 -0.08 9.19 5.09
C ASN A 95 -1.49 9.06 4.54
N LEU A 96 -2.16 10.18 4.23
CA LEU A 96 -3.50 10.13 3.64
C LEU A 96 -3.48 9.50 2.25
N LYS A 97 -2.45 9.79 1.44
CA LYS A 97 -2.29 9.19 0.11
C LYS A 97 -2.06 7.68 0.18
N ILE A 98 -1.26 7.20 1.14
CA ILE A 98 -1.06 5.76 1.37
C ILE A 98 -2.39 5.14 1.78
N LEU A 99 -3.07 5.72 2.77
CA LEU A 99 -4.35 5.21 3.26
C LEU A 99 -5.41 5.13 2.15
N TYR A 100 -5.52 6.18 1.34
CA TYR A 100 -6.37 6.19 0.15
C TYR A 100 -5.98 5.11 -0.88
N SER A 101 -4.67 4.86 -1.04
CA SER A 101 -4.18 3.82 -1.96
C SER A 101 -4.47 2.41 -1.46
N LEU A 102 -4.45 2.18 -0.14
CA LEU A 102 -4.74 0.89 0.48
C LEU A 102 -6.25 0.61 0.59
N PHE A 103 -7.07 1.67 0.65
CA PHE A 103 -8.53 1.59 0.79
C PHE A 103 -9.21 0.53 -0.10
N PRO A 104 -9.02 0.49 -1.43
CA PRO A 104 -9.70 -0.50 -2.29
C PRO A 104 -9.26 -1.96 -2.06
N TYR A 105 -8.14 -2.19 -1.36
CA TYR A 105 -7.69 -3.53 -1.00
C TYR A 105 -8.29 -4.01 0.32
N ILE A 106 -8.83 -3.10 1.12
CA ILE A 106 -9.45 -3.40 2.42
C ILE A 106 -10.98 -3.28 2.36
N ILE A 107 -11.50 -2.36 1.56
CA ILE A 107 -12.94 -2.10 1.45
C ILE A 107 -13.34 -2.27 -0.02
N GLY A 108 -14.20 -3.25 -0.25
CA GLY A 108 -14.91 -3.42 -1.52
C GLY A 108 -16.08 -2.45 -1.61
N ILE A 109 -16.30 -1.90 -2.81
CA ILE A 109 -17.49 -1.13 -3.13
C ILE A 109 -18.12 -1.76 -4.36
N GLU A 110 -19.35 -2.21 -4.22
CA GLU A 110 -20.14 -2.79 -5.30
C GLU A 110 -21.44 -2.01 -5.48
N LYS A 111 -22.05 -2.16 -6.65
CA LYS A 111 -23.32 -1.53 -7.02
C LYS A 111 -24.33 -2.59 -7.37
N ASP A 112 -25.53 -2.47 -6.84
CA ASP A 112 -26.66 -3.29 -7.27
C ASP A 112 -27.23 -2.81 -8.61
N GLU A 113 -28.27 -3.50 -9.10
CA GLU A 113 -28.95 -3.19 -10.36
C GLU A 113 -29.59 -1.80 -10.38
N ASP A 114 -29.89 -1.23 -9.20
CA ASP A 114 -30.49 0.09 -9.01
C ASP A 114 -29.43 1.21 -8.80
N ASN A 115 -28.14 0.88 -8.91
CA ASN A 115 -26.99 1.74 -8.62
C ASN A 115 -26.82 2.15 -7.15
N ASN A 116 -27.38 1.41 -6.19
CA ASN A 116 -27.08 1.61 -4.79
C ASN A 116 -25.69 1.04 -4.47
N GLU A 117 -24.85 1.85 -3.83
CA GLU A 117 -23.52 1.43 -3.39
C GLU A 117 -23.61 0.68 -2.05
N TYR A 118 -23.11 -0.55 -2.02
CA TYR A 118 -22.83 -1.27 -0.79
C TYR A 118 -21.32 -1.44 -0.61
N CYS A 119 -20.88 -1.33 0.64
CA CYS A 119 -19.48 -1.45 1.03
C CYS A 119 -19.34 -2.73 1.86
N TYR A 120 -18.17 -3.36 1.83
CA TYR A 120 -17.85 -4.54 2.64
C TYR A 120 -16.35 -4.62 2.91
N PHE A 121 -15.93 -5.33 3.95
CA PHE A 121 -14.51 -5.66 4.17
C PHE A 121 -14.06 -6.71 3.16
N ASN A 122 -12.98 -6.42 2.44
CA ASN A 122 -12.40 -7.35 1.50
C ASN A 122 -11.53 -8.39 2.24
N GLU A 123 -12.10 -9.58 2.44
CA GLU A 123 -11.44 -10.69 3.15
C GLU A 123 -10.22 -11.28 2.41
N THR A 124 -10.05 -10.95 1.13
CA THR A 124 -8.95 -11.49 0.30
C THR A 124 -7.66 -10.67 0.35
N GLY A 125 -7.69 -9.49 1.00
CA GLY A 125 -6.51 -8.63 1.15
C GLY A 125 -5.46 -9.21 2.12
N PRO A 126 -4.15 -8.93 1.92
CA PRO A 126 -3.13 -9.32 2.89
C PRO A 126 -3.38 -8.63 4.25
N LYS A 127 -3.24 -9.38 5.34
CA LYS A 127 -3.53 -8.88 6.71
C LYS A 127 -2.61 -7.73 7.12
N GLU A 128 -1.40 -7.72 6.59
CA GLU A 128 -0.39 -6.69 6.78
C GLU A 128 -0.88 -5.34 6.26
N ILE A 129 -1.58 -5.33 5.12
CA ILE A 129 -2.19 -4.13 4.56
C ILE A 129 -3.30 -3.60 5.46
N TYR A 130 -4.06 -4.50 6.11
CA TYR A 130 -5.11 -4.11 7.05
C TYR A 130 -4.52 -3.42 8.29
N SER A 131 -3.47 -4.00 8.88
CA SER A 131 -2.78 -3.39 10.03
C SER A 131 -2.26 -2.00 9.70
N GLU A 132 -1.57 -1.86 8.56
CA GLU A 132 -1.03 -0.57 8.10
C GLU A 132 -2.14 0.46 7.88
N PHE A 133 -3.27 0.03 7.28
CA PHE A 133 -4.43 0.89 7.06
C PHE A 133 -4.95 1.44 8.39
N CYS A 134 -5.16 0.59 9.38
CA CYS A 134 -5.64 0.97 10.71
C CYS A 134 -4.69 1.95 11.42
N ASP A 135 -3.38 1.67 11.39
CA ASP A 135 -2.37 2.52 12.05
C ASP A 135 -2.34 3.93 11.42
N ARG A 136 -2.38 4.01 10.09
CA ARG A 136 -2.42 5.29 9.37
C ARG A 136 -3.72 6.03 9.58
N PHE A 137 -4.83 5.30 9.67
CA PHE A 137 -6.13 5.89 9.94
C PHE A 137 -6.16 6.53 11.34
N TYR A 138 -5.66 5.80 12.33
CA TYR A 138 -5.53 6.30 13.71
C TYR A 138 -4.61 7.53 13.79
N CYS A 139 -3.46 7.47 13.12
CA CYS A 139 -2.43 8.51 13.15
C CYS A 139 -2.68 9.69 12.19
N MET A 140 -3.87 9.78 11.58
CA MET A 140 -4.17 10.83 10.62
C MET A 140 -4.12 12.22 11.27
N SER A 141 -3.42 13.16 10.62
CA SER A 141 -3.25 14.50 11.15
C SER A 141 -4.58 15.26 11.20
N SER A 142 -4.71 16.23 12.12
CA SER A 142 -5.91 17.07 12.19
C SER A 142 -6.18 17.84 10.88
N LYS A 143 -5.12 18.18 10.13
CA LYS A 143 -5.24 18.81 8.82
C LYS A 143 -5.86 17.85 7.80
N ASP A 144 -5.40 16.61 7.75
CA ASP A 144 -5.91 15.60 6.82
C ASP A 144 -7.35 15.19 7.17
N LYS A 145 -7.68 15.03 8.45
CA LYS A 145 -9.05 14.71 8.93
C LYS A 145 -10.12 15.71 8.48
N ASN A 146 -9.72 16.94 8.14
CA ASN A 146 -10.65 17.96 7.63
C ASN A 146 -10.95 17.85 6.13
N LEU A 147 -10.20 17.04 5.38
CA LEU A 147 -10.38 16.83 3.95
C LEU A 147 -11.56 15.88 3.68
N ASP A 148 -12.31 16.15 2.60
CA ASP A 148 -13.52 15.38 2.27
C ASP A 148 -13.23 13.90 2.01
N ILE A 149 -12.08 13.60 1.40
CA ILE A 149 -11.67 12.21 1.16
C ILE A 149 -11.42 11.45 2.46
N ALA A 150 -10.79 12.09 3.45
CA ALA A 150 -10.55 11.48 4.76
C ALA A 150 -11.86 11.21 5.49
N LYS A 151 -12.78 12.19 5.50
CA LYS A 151 -14.13 12.02 6.08
C LYS A 151 -14.92 10.92 5.40
N ARG A 152 -14.80 10.77 4.08
CA ARG A 152 -15.44 9.68 3.34
C ARG A 152 -14.92 8.32 3.78
N ILE A 153 -13.59 8.17 3.87
CA ILE A 153 -12.97 6.92 4.30
C ILE A 153 -13.37 6.58 5.74
N GLU A 154 -13.31 7.56 6.65
CA GLU A 154 -13.74 7.41 8.04
C GLU A 154 -15.20 6.99 8.17
N LYS A 155 -16.10 7.65 7.43
CA LYS A 155 -17.52 7.32 7.43
C LYS A 155 -17.78 5.89 6.99
N ILE A 156 -17.14 5.45 5.89
CA ILE A 156 -17.34 4.09 5.37
C ILE A 156 -16.78 3.06 6.34
N TYR A 157 -15.56 3.28 6.83
CA TYR A 157 -14.90 2.36 7.75
C TYR A 157 -15.68 2.18 9.06
N ASN A 158 -16.11 3.27 9.69
CA ASN A 158 -16.88 3.20 10.93
C ASN A 158 -18.24 2.51 10.74
N LYS A 159 -18.91 2.77 9.61
CA LYS A 159 -20.17 2.10 9.27
C LYS A 159 -19.98 0.57 9.22
N LEU A 160 -18.92 0.10 8.57
CA LEU A 160 -18.65 -1.33 8.45
C LEU A 160 -18.33 -1.98 9.81
N ILE A 161 -17.60 -1.28 10.69
CA ILE A 161 -17.34 -1.78 12.05
C ILE A 161 -18.63 -1.92 12.86
N GLU A 162 -19.54 -0.94 12.75
CA GLU A 162 -20.83 -0.99 13.43
C GLU A 162 -21.66 -2.19 12.95
N GLU A 163 -21.69 -2.45 11.64
CA GLU A 163 -22.41 -3.57 11.03
C GLU A 163 -21.81 -4.95 11.38
N ASP A 164 -20.49 -5.07 11.57
CA ASP A 164 -19.80 -6.31 11.97
C ASP A 164 -19.96 -6.65 13.46
N SER A 165 -20.40 -5.69 14.28
CA SER A 165 -20.51 -5.85 15.75
C SER A 165 -21.87 -6.38 16.22
N ASP A 166 -22.83 -6.53 15.30
CA ASP A 166 -24.20 -7.04 15.54
C ASP A 166 -24.35 -8.53 15.19
#